data_AF-A0A918XMR9-F1
#
_entry.id   AF-A0A918XMR9-F1
#
_cell.length_a   1.000
_cell.length_b   1.000
_cell.length_c   1.000
_cell.angle_alpha   90.00
_cell.angle_beta   90.00
_cell.angle_gamma   90.00
#
_symmetry.space_group_name_H-M   'P 1'
#
loop_
_entity.id
_entity.type
_entity.pdbx_description
1 polymer ?
#
loop_
_entity_poly.entity_id
_entity_poly.type
_entity_poly.pdbx_seq_one_letter_code
_entity_poly.pdbx_strand_id
1 'polypeptide(L)'
;MKSEQVSRLRNLLATVVLAIGVWQVALPWFQPLSTATLVSAAMGAVYLIIALGLYGTSRFALLLAAGVGIAHAITLELLGTTSSPQHRWLVTADCIMAITALIVVWHLRHQQSA
;
A
#
# COMPACT_ATOMS: atom_id res chain seq x y z
N MET A 1 8.29 18.32 -12.25
CA MET A 1 7.74 18.38 -10.87
C MET A 1 8.85 18.86 -9.95
N LYS A 2 8.60 19.86 -9.11
CA LYS A 2 9.62 20.36 -8.17
C LYS A 2 9.94 19.26 -7.13
N SER A 3 11.20 19.16 -6.67
CA SER A 3 11.62 18.14 -5.70
C SER A 3 10.76 18.12 -4.43
N GLU A 4 10.31 19.29 -4.00
CA GLU A 4 9.40 19.47 -2.87
C GLU A 4 8.03 18.81 -3.09
N GLN A 5 7.48 18.85 -4.32
CA GLN A 5 6.21 18.21 -4.65
C GLN A 5 6.32 16.68 -4.62
N VAL A 6 7.45 16.12 -5.05
CA VAL A 6 7.71 14.66 -4.98
C VAL A 6 7.75 14.20 -3.53
N SER A 7 8.42 14.97 -2.65
CA SER A 7 8.48 14.66 -1.21
C SER A 7 7.12 14.76 -0.54
N ARG A 8 6.32 15.80 -0.85
CA ARG A 8 4.95 15.93 -0.34
C ARG A 8 4.06 14.77 -0.78
N LEU A 9 4.12 14.38 -2.06
CA LEU A 9 3.32 13.26 -2.59
C LEU A 9 3.71 11.94 -1.93
N ARG A 10 5.01 11.72 -1.70
CA ARG A 10 5.52 10.56 -0.98
C ARG A 10 5.01 10.51 0.48
N ASN A 11 5.00 11.64 1.18
CA ASN A 11 4.49 11.70 2.56
C ASN A 11 2.98 11.48 2.63
N LEU A 12 2.22 12.01 1.66
CA LEU A 12 0.79 11.73 1.53
C LEU A 12 0.54 10.25 1.29
N LEU A 13 1.30 9.63 0.37
CA LEU A 13 1.25 8.20 0.14
C LEU A 13 1.57 7.43 1.42
N ALA A 14 2.64 7.79 2.14
CA ALA A 14 3.01 7.16 3.40
C ALA A 14 1.89 7.24 4.45
N THR A 15 1.21 8.39 4.54
CA THR A 15 0.07 8.60 5.46
C THR A 15 -1.11 7.71 5.09
N VAL A 16 -1.44 7.62 3.80
CA VAL A 16 -2.52 6.77 3.31
C VAL A 16 -2.22 5.29 3.56
N VAL A 17 -1.01 4.83 3.24
CA VAL A 17 -0.57 3.44 3.47
C VAL A 17 -0.58 3.11 4.95
N LEU A 18 -0.18 4.05 5.81
CA LEU A 18 -0.25 3.89 7.26
C LEU A 18 -1.71 3.72 7.73
N ALA A 19 -2.62 4.58 7.28
CA ALA A 19 -4.03 4.49 7.63
C ALA A 19 -4.67 3.17 7.17
N ILE A 20 -4.34 2.70 5.95
CA ILE A 20 -4.78 1.41 5.43
C ILE A 20 -4.20 0.26 6.27
N GLY A 21 -2.92 0.32 6.62
CA GLY A 21 -2.26 -0.69 7.46
C GLY A 21 -2.93 -0.81 8.83
N VAL A 22 -3.21 0.32 9.49
CA VAL A 22 -3.95 0.35 10.77
C VAL A 22 -5.34 -0.25 10.61
N TRP A 23 -6.07 0.13 9.55
CA TRP A 23 -7.39 -0.41 9.26
C TRP A 23 -7.37 -1.93 9.07
N GLN A 24 -6.42 -2.44 8.29
CA GLN A 24 -6.26 -3.88 8.03
C GLN A 24 -5.90 -4.65 9.31
N VAL A 25 -5.02 -4.11 10.15
CA VAL A 25 -4.70 -4.73 11.46
C VAL A 25 -5.94 -4.74 12.36
N ALA A 26 -6.78 -3.70 12.32
CA ALA A 26 -7.99 -3.61 13.14
C ALA A 26 -9.16 -4.46 12.62
N LEU A 27 -9.13 -4.90 11.36
CA LEU A 27 -10.22 -5.63 10.69
C LEU A 27 -10.74 -6.85 11.49
N PRO A 28 -9.89 -7.70 12.12
CA PRO A 28 -10.35 -8.82 12.95
C PRO A 28 -11.17 -8.44 14.18
N TRP A 29 -11.11 -7.18 14.65
CA TRP A 29 -11.95 -6.71 15.76
C TRP A 29 -13.37 -6.37 15.31
N PHE A 30 -13.57 -6.08 14.03
CA PHE A 30 -14.85 -5.66 13.47
C PHE A 30 -15.50 -6.72 12.58
N GLN A 31 -14.80 -7.81 12.27
CA GLN A 31 -15.23 -8.87 11.36
C GLN A 31 -15.01 -10.24 11.98
N PRO A 32 -15.81 -11.25 11.61
CA PRO A 32 -15.59 -12.62 12.06
C PRO A 32 -14.21 -13.11 11.65
N LEU A 33 -13.53 -13.80 12.57
CA LEU A 33 -12.22 -14.38 12.31
C LEU A 33 -12.32 -15.44 11.21
N SER A 34 -11.74 -15.11 10.07
CA SER A 34 -11.58 -15.96 8.90
C SER A 34 -10.14 -15.91 8.41
N THR A 35 -9.75 -16.88 7.58
CA THR A 35 -8.42 -16.89 6.95
C THR A 35 -8.16 -15.61 6.16
N ALA A 36 -9.18 -15.06 5.49
CA ALA A 36 -9.08 -13.82 4.72
C ALA A 36 -8.80 -12.59 5.60
N THR A 37 -9.52 -12.47 6.72
CA THR A 37 -9.30 -11.36 7.67
C THR A 37 -7.95 -11.46 8.36
N LEU A 38 -7.45 -12.68 8.61
CA LEU A 38 -6.13 -12.89 9.19
C LEU A 38 -5.00 -12.54 8.21
N VAL A 39 -5.15 -12.94 6.95
CA VAL A 39 -4.22 -12.55 5.87
C VAL A 39 -4.22 -11.04 5.70
N SER A 40 -5.39 -10.40 5.71
CA SER A 40 -5.51 -8.94 5.63
C SER A 40 -4.82 -8.27 6.82
N ALA A 41 -5.00 -8.76 8.04
CA ALA A 41 -4.33 -8.21 9.23
C ALA A 41 -2.80 -8.37 9.17
N ALA A 42 -2.31 -9.52 8.71
CA ALA A 42 -0.89 -9.74 8.50
C ALA A 42 -0.32 -8.78 7.43
N MET A 43 -1.03 -8.57 6.33
CA MET A 43 -0.66 -7.59 5.30
C MET A 43 -0.70 -6.15 5.83
N GLY A 44 -1.65 -5.85 6.72
CA GLY A 44 -1.71 -4.56 7.41
C GLY A 44 -0.43 -4.25 8.17
N ALA A 45 0.14 -5.24 8.87
CA ALA A 45 1.44 -5.08 9.54
C ALA A 45 2.59 -4.80 8.54
N VAL A 46 2.60 -5.48 7.40
CA VAL A 46 3.58 -5.21 6.32
C VAL A 46 3.41 -3.78 5.80
N TYR A 47 2.18 -3.28 5.66
CA TYR A 47 1.90 -1.93 5.17
C TYR A 47 2.40 -0.87 6.16
N LEU A 48 2.30 -1.12 7.47
CA LEU A 48 2.87 -0.22 8.48
C LEU A 48 4.40 -0.11 8.35
N ILE A 49 5.10 -1.21 8.10
CA ILE A 49 6.56 -1.21 7.88
C ILE A 49 6.90 -0.46 6.59
N ILE A 50 6.14 -0.69 5.52
CA ILE A 50 6.30 0.03 4.25
C ILE A 50 6.07 1.53 4.45
N ALA A 51 5.04 1.94 5.18
CA ALA A 51 4.75 3.34 5.47
C ALA A 51 5.92 4.01 6.19
N LEU A 52 6.52 3.33 7.18
CA LEU A 52 7.73 3.82 7.85
C LEU A 52 8.90 4.02 6.87
N GLY A 53 9.11 3.07 5.96
CA GLY A 53 10.10 3.19 4.88
C GLY A 53 9.78 4.30 3.87
N LEU A 54 8.50 4.56 3.62
CA LEU A 54 8.02 5.64 2.76
C LEU A 54 8.21 7.01 3.40
N TYR A 55 8.17 7.16 4.72
CA TYR A 55 8.56 8.44 5.37
C TYR A 55 10.07 8.73 5.29
N GLY A 56 10.89 7.70 5.09
CA GLY A 56 12.33 7.88 4.87
C GLY A 56 12.68 8.46 3.49
N THR A 57 13.93 8.29 3.06
CA THR A 57 14.39 8.67 1.71
C THR A 57 14.53 7.48 0.76
N SER A 58 14.36 6.25 1.26
CA SER A 58 14.59 5.02 0.50
C SER A 58 13.64 4.85 -0.68
N ARG A 59 14.19 4.61 -1.88
CA ARG A 59 13.43 4.28 -3.10
C ARG A 59 12.94 2.84 -3.10
N PHE A 60 13.60 1.97 -2.35
CA PHE A 60 13.21 0.59 -2.19
C PHE A 60 11.82 0.46 -1.57
N ALA A 61 11.47 1.34 -0.62
CA ALA A 61 10.14 1.37 0.00
C ALA A 61 9.01 1.62 -1.01
N LEU A 62 9.26 2.41 -2.07
CA LEU A 62 8.27 2.65 -3.12
C LEU A 62 8.06 1.40 -4.00
N LEU A 63 9.15 0.71 -4.36
CA LEU A 63 9.05 -0.55 -5.11
C LEU A 63 8.34 -1.63 -4.27
N LEU A 64 8.65 -1.69 -2.98
CA LEU A 64 8.01 -2.62 -2.06
C LEU A 64 6.51 -2.30 -1.91
N ALA A 65 6.12 -1.03 -1.79
CA ALA A 65 4.72 -0.62 -1.76
C ALA A 65 3.97 -1.09 -3.01
N ALA A 66 4.55 -0.90 -4.20
CA ALA A 66 3.93 -1.35 -5.44
C ALA A 66 3.83 -2.89 -5.52
N GLY A 67 4.93 -3.60 -5.25
CA GLY A 67 4.98 -5.06 -5.36
C GLY A 67 4.07 -5.75 -4.35
N VAL A 68 4.09 -5.31 -3.08
CA VAL A 68 3.27 -5.89 -2.02
C VAL A 68 1.80 -5.54 -2.24
N GLY A 69 1.48 -4.32 -2.71
CA GLY A 69 0.10 -3.96 -3.10
C GLY A 69 -0.48 -4.90 -4.15
N ILE A 70 0.26 -5.12 -5.23
CA ILE A 70 -0.16 -6.03 -6.31
C ILE A 70 -0.31 -7.46 -5.80
N ALA A 71 0.66 -7.96 -5.02
CA ALA A 71 0.62 -9.31 -4.47
C ALA A 71 -0.58 -9.50 -3.53
N HIS A 72 -0.89 -8.51 -2.69
CA HIS A 72 -2.04 -8.54 -1.80
C HIS A 72 -3.36 -8.58 -2.58
N ALA A 73 -3.52 -7.72 -3.60
CA ALA A 73 -4.70 -7.72 -4.46
C ALA A 73 -4.93 -9.09 -5.13
N ILE A 74 -3.88 -9.70 -5.70
CA ILE A 74 -3.94 -11.03 -6.30
C ILE A 74 -4.33 -12.09 -5.25
N THR A 75 -3.76 -12.00 -4.04
CA THR A 75 -4.05 -12.94 -2.96
C THR A 75 -5.54 -12.88 -2.55
N LEU A 76 -6.11 -11.69 -2.45
CA LEU A 76 -7.53 -11.51 -2.11
C LEU A 76 -8.46 -12.06 -3.21
N GLU A 77 -8.07 -11.90 -4.47
CA GLU A 77 -8.79 -12.46 -5.62
C GLU A 77 -8.74 -13.99 -5.63
N LEU A 78 -7.57 -14.59 -5.43
CA LEU A 78 -7.39 -16.04 -5.35
C LEU A 78 -8.17 -16.68 -4.18
N LEU A 79 -8.35 -15.94 -3.10
CA LEU A 79 -9.17 -16.36 -1.96
C LEU A 79 -10.69 -16.20 -2.19
N GLY A 80 -11.12 -15.63 -3.32
CA GLY A 80 -12.54 -15.40 -3.63
C GLY A 80 -13.22 -14.33 -2.77
N THR A 81 -12.44 -13.50 -2.07
CA THR A 81 -12.92 -12.55 -1.05
C THR A 81 -13.38 -11.21 -1.63
N THR A 82 -13.08 -10.97 -2.92
CA THR A 82 -13.43 -9.77 -3.69
C THR A 82 -14.93 -9.60 -3.91
N SER A 83 -15.73 -10.63 -3.62
CA SER A 83 -17.19 -10.51 -3.56
C SER A 83 -17.66 -9.64 -2.38
N SER A 84 -16.89 -9.60 -1.29
CA SER A 84 -17.23 -8.76 -0.14
C SER A 84 -16.90 -7.28 -0.42
N PRO A 85 -17.77 -6.34 -0.01
CA PRO A 85 -17.55 -4.92 -0.24
C PRO A 85 -16.29 -4.39 0.46
N GLN A 86 -15.93 -4.95 1.61
CA GLN A 86 -14.75 -4.52 2.39
C GLN A 86 -13.45 -4.87 1.67
N HIS A 87 -13.31 -6.10 1.18
CA HIS A 87 -12.09 -6.51 0.49
C HIS A 87 -11.96 -5.83 -0.89
N ARG A 88 -13.08 -5.43 -1.53
CA ARG A 88 -13.03 -4.56 -2.72
C ARG A 88 -12.39 -3.19 -2.45
N TRP A 89 -12.70 -2.59 -1.31
CA TRP A 89 -12.06 -1.32 -0.92
C TRP A 89 -10.56 -1.48 -0.71
N LEU A 90 -10.13 -2.61 -0.13
CA LEU A 90 -8.71 -2.94 0.04
C LEU A 90 -8.00 -3.07 -1.32
N VAL A 91 -8.54 -3.86 -2.24
CA VAL A 91 -7.97 -3.99 -3.60
C VAL A 91 -7.88 -2.64 -4.31
N THR A 92 -8.90 -1.79 -4.17
CA THR A 92 -8.89 -0.44 -4.76
C THR A 92 -7.77 0.42 -4.17
N ALA A 93 -7.60 0.37 -2.84
CA ALA A 93 -6.54 1.07 -2.14
C ALA A 93 -5.15 0.57 -2.57
N ASP A 94 -4.99 -0.74 -2.77
CA ASP A 94 -3.75 -1.37 -3.24
C ASP A 94 -3.40 -0.92 -4.67
N CYS A 95 -4.38 -0.84 -5.57
CA CYS A 95 -4.19 -0.30 -6.91
C CYS A 95 -3.74 1.17 -6.88
N ILE A 96 -4.40 2.00 -6.08
CA ILE A 96 -4.04 3.42 -5.93
C ILE A 96 -2.62 3.57 -5.37
N MET A 97 -2.29 2.78 -4.35
CA MET A 97 -0.95 2.76 -3.75
C MET A 97 0.10 2.36 -4.80
N ALA A 98 -0.13 1.26 -5.53
CA ALA A 98 0.81 0.77 -6.53
C ALA A 98 1.02 1.78 -7.67
N ILE A 99 -0.05 2.36 -8.21
CA ILE A 99 0.03 3.37 -9.27
C ILE A 99 0.80 4.59 -8.77
N THR A 100 0.47 5.10 -7.58
CA THR A 100 1.13 6.29 -7.02
C THR A 100 2.61 6.02 -6.74
N ALA A 101 2.95 4.85 -6.20
CA ALA A 101 4.32 4.45 -5.94
C ALA A 101 5.14 4.35 -7.24
N LEU A 102 4.56 3.76 -8.30
CA LEU A 102 5.19 3.66 -9.62
C LEU A 102 5.41 5.05 -10.25
N ILE A 103 4.43 5.96 -10.15
CA ILE A 103 4.56 7.35 -10.63
C ILE A 103 5.71 8.07 -9.91
N VAL A 104 5.81 7.93 -8.59
CA VAL A 104 6.89 8.56 -7.81
C VAL A 104 8.25 7.97 -8.20
N VAL A 105 8.35 6.65 -8.37
CA VAL A 105 9.59 5.99 -8.83
C VAL A 105 9.99 6.47 -10.22
N TRP A 106 9.03 6.56 -11.14
CA TRP A 106 9.25 7.04 -12.50
C TRP A 106 9.83 8.46 -12.50
N HIS A 107 9.22 9.37 -11.75
CA HIS A 107 9.70 10.74 -11.60
C HIS A 107 11.09 10.83 -10.98
N LEU A 108 11.37 10.05 -9.93
CA LEU A 108 12.70 10.01 -9.30
C LEU A 108 13.77 9.49 -10.25
N ARG A 109 13.45 8.53 -11.12
CA ARG A 109 14.38 8.01 -12.13
C ARG A 109 14.73 9.06 -13.17
N HIS A 110 13.74 9.81 -13.66
CA HIS A 110 13.96 10.82 -14.71
C HIS A 110 14.72 12.06 -14.23
N GLN A 111 14.69 12.36 -12.93
CA GLN A 111 15.49 13.45 -12.34
C GLN A 111 16.99 13.13 -12.20
N GLN A 112 17.40 11.87 -12.32
CA GLN A 112 18.81 11.49 -12.24
C GLN A 112 19.52 11.39 -13.60
N SER A 113 18.76 11.45 -14.70
CA SER A 113 19.29 11.35 -16.05
C SER A 113 19.46 12.71 -16.73
N ALA A 114 19.27 13.81 -16.00
CA ALA A 114 19.50 15.19 -16.41
C ALA A 114 20.52 15.83 -15.48
#